data_AF-A0A1C7N6X3-F1
#
_entry.id   AF-A0A1C7N6X3-F1
#
_cell.length_a   1.000
_cell.length_b   1.000
_cell.length_c   1.000
_cell.angle_alpha   90.00
_cell.angle_beta   90.00
_cell.angle_gamma   90.00
#
_symmetry.space_group_name_H-M   'P 1'
#
loop_
_entity.id
_entity.type
_entity.pdbx_description
1 polymer ?
#
loop_
_entity_poly.entity_id
_entity_poly.type
_entity_poly.pdbx_seq_one_letter_code
_entity_poly.pdbx_strand_id
1 'polypeptide(L)'
;MNELTQKETIGPGRRKTVRKGMFSKDLKLLMYGFGDVANPAADSVAVMDDLVIDYITDMCQKASMVGDNRGKVRVEDFKFVLRNDPKKLARVEELLYMSEDIRRAKQVFDEKEMEAEDA
;
A
#
# COMPACT_ATOMS: atom_id res chain seq x y z
N MET A 1 12.78 -53.39 10.87
CA MET A 1 12.44 -52.60 9.67
C MET A 1 11.23 -51.77 10.03
N ASN A 2 11.43 -50.51 10.43
CA ASN A 2 10.34 -49.61 10.79
C ASN A 2 10.14 -48.62 9.65
N GLU A 3 9.01 -48.71 8.97
CA GLU A 3 8.53 -47.71 8.03
C GLU A 3 7.94 -46.55 8.83
N LEU A 4 8.61 -45.39 8.78
CA LEU A 4 8.09 -44.14 9.32
C LEU A 4 7.37 -43.40 8.18
N THR A 5 6.06 -43.58 8.11
CA THR A 5 5.18 -42.86 7.17
C THR A 5 5.25 -41.35 7.46
N GLN A 6 5.74 -40.58 6.50
CA GLN A 6 5.72 -39.11 6.58
C GLN A 6 4.26 -38.64 6.48
N LYS A 7 3.76 -37.95 7.51
CA LYS A 7 2.49 -37.22 7.45
C LYS A 7 2.75 -35.86 6.82
N GLU A 8 2.26 -35.64 5.60
CA GLU A 8 2.09 -34.30 5.04
C GLU A 8 1.19 -33.46 5.96
N THR A 9 1.75 -32.44 6.57
CA THR A 9 0.97 -31.40 7.25
C THR A 9 0.39 -30.47 6.19
N ILE A 10 -0.83 -30.76 5.71
CA ILE A 10 -1.62 -29.81 4.94
C ILE A 10 -2.09 -28.73 5.91
N GLY A 11 -1.32 -27.63 6.02
CA GLY A 11 -1.75 -26.44 6.74
C GLY A 11 -3.06 -25.92 6.12
N PRO A 12 -3.95 -25.29 6.91
CA PRO A 12 -5.22 -24.80 6.38
C PRO A 12 -4.94 -23.80 5.27
N GLY A 13 -5.23 -24.21 4.03
CA GLY A 13 -5.14 -23.35 2.87
C GLY A 13 -5.98 -22.11 3.12
N ARG A 14 -5.32 -20.97 3.36
CA ARG A 14 -5.96 -19.67 3.39
C ARG A 14 -6.59 -19.50 2.01
N ARG A 15 -7.89 -19.76 1.91
CA ARG A 15 -8.68 -19.43 0.72
C ARG A 15 -8.46 -17.93 0.51
N LYS A 16 -7.65 -17.55 -0.49
CA LYS A 16 -7.55 -16.17 -0.93
C LYS A 16 -8.91 -15.82 -1.53
N THR A 17 -9.86 -15.44 -0.71
CA THR A 17 -10.95 -14.58 -1.17
C THR A 17 -10.30 -13.24 -1.49
N VAL A 18 -9.69 -13.14 -2.68
CA VAL A 18 -9.41 -11.84 -3.29
C VAL A 18 -10.78 -11.20 -3.40
N ARG A 19 -11.03 -10.20 -2.56
CA ARG A 19 -12.33 -9.54 -2.47
C ARG A 19 -12.47 -8.72 -3.75
N LYS A 20 -13.09 -9.32 -4.77
CA LYS A 20 -13.28 -8.68 -6.08
C LYS A 20 -13.99 -7.34 -5.91
N GLY A 21 -13.50 -6.33 -6.62
CA GLY A 21 -14.03 -4.98 -6.61
C GLY A 21 -13.74 -4.21 -5.33
N MET A 22 -12.59 -4.47 -4.70
CA MET A 22 -12.16 -3.77 -3.49
C MET A 22 -11.96 -2.28 -3.76
N PHE A 23 -11.43 -1.95 -4.93
CA PHE A 23 -11.10 -0.58 -5.33
C PHE A 23 -12.00 -0.05 -6.44
N SER A 24 -13.03 -0.79 -6.88
CA SER A 24 -13.86 -0.42 -8.04
C SER A 24 -14.44 1.01 -7.99
N LYS A 25 -14.79 1.51 -6.81
CA LYS A 25 -15.33 2.88 -6.67
C LYS A 25 -14.24 3.92 -6.91
N ASP A 26 -13.09 3.76 -6.26
CA ASP A 26 -12.00 4.73 -6.31
C ASP A 26 -11.24 4.65 -7.64
N LEU A 27 -11.13 3.45 -8.21
CA LEU A 27 -10.50 3.24 -9.51
C LEU A 27 -11.22 3.94 -10.64
N LYS A 28 -12.56 4.00 -10.63
CA LYS A 28 -13.31 4.75 -11.66
C LYS A 28 -12.91 6.23 -11.66
N LEU A 29 -12.80 6.84 -10.48
CA LEU A 29 -12.39 8.23 -10.35
C LEU A 29 -10.92 8.42 -10.77
N LEU A 30 -10.06 7.48 -10.40
CA LEU A 30 -8.65 7.52 -10.77
C LEU A 30 -8.48 7.39 -12.29
N MET A 31 -9.15 6.41 -12.91
CA MET A 31 -9.12 6.20 -14.37
C MET A 31 -9.55 7.46 -15.11
N TYR A 32 -10.65 8.10 -14.70
CA TYR A 32 -11.06 9.40 -15.25
C TYR A 32 -10.00 10.49 -15.05
N GLY A 33 -9.42 10.59 -13.84
CA GLY A 33 -8.34 11.56 -13.55
C GLY A 33 -7.07 11.34 -14.37
N PHE A 34 -6.84 10.13 -14.86
CA PHE A 34 -5.75 9.77 -15.78
C PHE A 34 -6.14 9.85 -17.27
N GLY A 35 -7.35 10.33 -17.58
CA GLY A 35 -7.79 10.63 -18.95
C GLY A 35 -8.75 9.60 -19.57
N ASP A 36 -9.27 8.64 -18.81
CA ASP A 36 -10.35 7.76 -19.26
C ASP A 36 -11.71 8.49 -19.28
N VAL A 37 -12.76 7.82 -19.75
CA VAL A 37 -14.14 8.34 -19.72
C VAL A 37 -14.71 8.36 -18.29
N ALA A 38 -15.69 9.25 -18.05
CA ALA A 38 -16.29 9.44 -16.72
C ALA A 38 -16.96 8.18 -16.14
N ASN A 39 -17.47 7.29 -17.00
CA ASN A 39 -18.02 6.00 -16.60
C ASN A 39 -17.32 4.89 -17.40
N PRO A 40 -16.13 4.43 -16.96
CA PRO A 40 -15.36 3.42 -17.68
C PRO A 40 -16.07 2.07 -17.63
N ALA A 41 -15.75 1.22 -18.61
CA ALA A 41 -16.36 -0.09 -18.76
C ALA A 41 -16.10 -0.97 -17.52
N ALA A 42 -17.12 -1.75 -17.10
CA ALA A 42 -17.07 -2.49 -15.84
C ALA A 42 -16.00 -3.60 -15.84
N ASP A 43 -15.75 -4.21 -17.00
CA ASP A 43 -14.68 -5.16 -17.24
C ASP A 43 -13.30 -4.50 -17.16
N SER A 44 -13.10 -3.31 -17.76
CA SER A 44 -11.86 -2.54 -17.61
C SER A 44 -11.57 -2.19 -16.16
N VAL A 45 -12.59 -1.75 -15.40
CA VAL A 45 -12.45 -1.47 -13.96
C VAL A 45 -12.08 -2.74 -13.19
N ALA A 46 -12.66 -3.89 -13.52
CA ALA A 46 -12.34 -5.16 -12.88
C ALA A 46 -10.88 -5.59 -13.16
N VAL A 47 -10.40 -5.43 -14.40
CA VAL A 47 -9.00 -5.70 -14.75
C VAL A 47 -8.06 -4.75 -13.99
N MET A 48 -8.40 -3.46 -13.90
CA MET A 48 -7.62 -2.49 -13.13
C MET A 48 -7.57 -2.84 -11.63
N ASP A 49 -8.67 -3.34 -11.07
CA ASP A 49 -8.72 -3.82 -9.67
C ASP A 49 -7.73 -4.96 -9.45
N ASP A 50 -7.73 -5.96 -10.33
CA ASP A 50 -6.79 -7.09 -10.28
C ASP A 50 -5.33 -6.62 -10.42
N LEU A 51 -5.04 -5.75 -11.39
CA LEU A 51 -3.68 -5.21 -11.62
C LEU A 51 -3.14 -4.42 -10.42
N VAL A 52 -4.00 -3.63 -9.76
CA VAL A 52 -3.60 -2.83 -8.59
C VAL A 52 -3.37 -3.73 -7.38
N ILE A 53 -4.22 -4.75 -7.17
CA ILE A 53 -4.02 -5.74 -6.10
C ILE A 53 -2.69 -6.46 -6.28
N ASP A 54 -2.38 -6.91 -7.50
CA ASP A 54 -1.14 -7.61 -7.81
C ASP A 54 0.07 -6.70 -7.62
N TYR A 55 0.00 -5.46 -8.10
CA TYR A 55 1.08 -4.47 -7.92
C TYR A 55 1.36 -4.20 -6.43
N ILE A 56 0.34 -3.95 -5.63
CA ILE A 56 0.49 -3.70 -4.18
C ILE A 56 1.07 -4.94 -3.49
N THR A 57 0.58 -6.13 -3.85
CA THR A 57 1.04 -7.40 -3.28
C THR A 57 2.53 -7.63 -3.57
N ASP A 58 2.95 -7.49 -4.82
CA ASP A 58 4.34 -7.65 -5.26
C ASP A 58 5.26 -6.61 -4.59
N MET A 59 4.84 -5.35 -4.51
CA MET A 59 5.59 -4.30 -3.81
C MET A 59 5.79 -4.61 -2.32
N CYS A 60 4.73 -5.04 -1.63
CA CYS A 60 4.81 -5.43 -0.21
C CYS A 60 5.70 -6.66 0.01
N GLN A 61 5.65 -7.65 -0.88
CA GLN A 61 6.52 -8.82 -0.81
C GLN A 61 7.99 -8.44 -0.98
N LYS A 62 8.31 -7.61 -1.99
CA LYS A 62 9.67 -7.10 -2.21
C LYS A 62 10.17 -6.31 -1.00
N ALA A 63 9.35 -5.41 -0.44
CA ALA A 63 9.70 -4.66 0.76
C ALA A 63 9.90 -5.59 1.98
N SER A 64 9.08 -6.64 2.11
CA SER A 64 9.24 -7.65 3.15
C SER A 64 10.56 -8.40 3.05
N MET A 65 11.02 -8.75 1.84
CA MET A 65 12.32 -9.41 1.63
C MET A 65 13.49 -8.51 2.06
N VAL A 66 13.40 -7.20 1.83
CA VAL A 66 14.42 -6.23 2.28
C VAL A 66 14.44 -6.11 3.81
N GLY A 67 13.26 -6.17 4.44
CA GLY A 67 13.08 -6.10 5.88
C GLY A 67 13.20 -7.42 6.64
N ASP A 68 13.50 -8.52 5.97
CA ASP A 68 13.39 -9.88 6.51
C ASP A 68 14.22 -10.06 7.79
N ASN A 69 15.49 -9.66 7.75
CA ASN A 69 16.40 -9.72 8.91
C ASN A 69 15.93 -8.90 10.12
N ARG A 70 15.04 -7.93 9.92
CA ARG A 70 14.50 -7.08 10.99
C ARG A 70 13.14 -7.57 11.48
N GLY A 71 12.52 -8.53 10.80
CA GLY A 71 11.18 -9.04 11.10
C GLY A 71 10.05 -8.00 10.95
N LYS A 72 10.34 -6.82 10.40
CA LYS A 72 9.33 -5.76 10.16
C LYS A 72 9.68 -4.89 8.96
N VAL A 73 8.65 -4.53 8.19
CA VAL A 73 8.74 -3.62 7.05
C VAL A 73 8.72 -2.16 7.52
N ARG A 74 9.56 -1.33 6.90
CA ARG A 74 9.62 0.13 7.12
C ARG A 74 9.50 0.89 5.82
N VAL A 75 9.34 2.21 5.90
CA VAL A 75 9.25 3.09 4.71
C VAL A 75 10.52 3.01 3.86
N GLU A 76 11.68 2.88 4.51
CA GLU A 76 12.98 2.76 3.84
C GLU A 76 13.06 1.52 2.95
N ASP A 77 12.31 0.46 3.27
CA ASP A 77 12.26 -0.75 2.44
C ASP A 77 11.58 -0.51 1.10
N PHE A 78 10.48 0.25 1.11
CA PHE A 78 9.83 0.68 -0.12
C PHE A 78 10.72 1.62 -0.93
N LYS A 79 11.43 2.56 -0.27
CA LYS A 79 12.41 3.43 -0.93
C LYS A 79 13.52 2.61 -1.59
N PHE A 80 14.02 1.58 -0.91
CA PHE A 80 15.04 0.69 -1.46
C PHE A 80 14.52 -0.11 -2.66
N VAL A 81 13.30 -0.65 -2.61
CA VAL A 81 12.67 -1.34 -3.76
C VAL A 81 12.54 -0.41 -4.96
N LEU A 82 12.20 0.87 -4.72
CA LEU A 82 12.01 1.89 -5.76
C LEU A 82 13.31 2.58 -6.23
N ARG A 83 14.48 2.20 -5.71
CA ARG A 83 15.75 2.91 -5.97
C ARG A 83 16.15 3.07 -7.44
N ASN A 84 15.64 2.19 -8.31
CA ASN A 84 15.90 2.22 -9.75
C ASN A 84 14.83 2.97 -10.56
N ASP A 85 13.78 3.47 -9.91
CA ASP A 85 12.75 4.31 -10.52
C ASP A 85 12.80 5.71 -9.87
N PRO A 86 13.61 6.63 -10.42
CA PRO A 86 13.82 7.94 -9.80
C PRO A 86 12.53 8.76 -9.71
N LYS A 87 11.58 8.58 -10.62
CA LYS A 87 10.30 9.31 -10.61
C LYS A 87 9.43 8.84 -9.45
N LYS A 88 9.28 7.52 -9.27
CA LYS A 88 8.50 6.97 -8.15
C LYS A 88 9.18 7.25 -6.81
N LEU A 89 10.50 7.16 -6.73
CA LEU A 89 11.24 7.46 -5.50
C LEU A 89 11.08 8.93 -5.09
N ALA A 90 11.28 9.87 -6.02
CA ALA A 90 11.11 11.30 -5.75
C ALA A 90 9.67 11.60 -5.29
N ARG A 91 8.67 10.97 -5.92
CA ARG A 91 7.27 11.14 -5.53
C ARG A 91 6.99 10.64 -4.11
N VAL A 92 7.60 9.53 -3.68
CA VAL A 92 7.47 9.04 -2.30
C VAL A 92 8.07 10.04 -1.32
N GLU A 93 9.24 10.59 -1.61
CA GLU A 93 9.89 11.57 -0.73
C GLU A 93 9.10 12.87 -0.61
N GLU A 94 8.57 13.36 -1.71
CA GLU A 94 7.67 14.53 -1.74
C GLU A 94 6.42 14.31 -0.87
N LEU A 95 5.75 13.18 -1.04
CA LEU A 95 4.53 12.86 -0.29
C LEU A 95 4.79 12.72 1.22
N LEU A 96 5.92 12.12 1.60
CA LEU A 96 6.34 12.05 3.00
C LEU A 96 6.61 13.43 3.57
N TYR A 97 7.35 14.26 2.84
CA TYR A 97 7.63 15.64 3.24
C TYR A 97 6.33 16.45 3.45
N MET A 98 5.42 16.41 2.48
CA MET A 98 4.12 17.09 2.59
C MET A 98 3.30 16.58 3.78
N SER A 99 3.32 15.27 4.05
CA SER A 99 2.62 14.70 5.20
C SER A 99 3.20 15.18 6.54
N GLU A 100 4.52 15.32 6.64
CA GLU A 100 5.18 15.87 7.83
C GLU A 100 4.82 17.36 8.01
N ASP A 101 4.82 18.12 6.92
CA ASP A 101 4.51 19.55 6.93
C ASP A 101 3.07 19.81 7.38
N ILE A 102 2.11 19.06 6.84
CA ILE A 102 0.71 19.10 7.28
C ILE A 102 0.59 18.73 8.77
N ARG A 103 1.33 17.72 9.22
CA ARG A 103 1.29 17.29 10.63
C ARG A 103 1.81 18.37 11.56
N ARG A 104 2.94 18.99 11.22
CA ARG A 104 3.53 20.10 11.98
C ARG A 104 2.60 21.30 12.01
N ALA A 105 1.99 21.65 10.88
CA ALA A 105 1.04 22.76 10.81
C ALA A 105 -0.14 22.54 11.77
N LYS A 106 -0.70 21.33 11.85
CA LYS A 106 -1.79 21.00 12.78
C LYS A 106 -1.39 21.15 14.25
N GLN A 107 -0.19 20.71 14.63
CA GLN A 107 0.31 20.83 16.01
C GLN A 107 0.35 22.29 16.49
N VAL A 108 0.75 23.23 15.62
CA VAL A 108 0.78 24.66 15.95
C VAL A 108 -0.61 25.23 16.23
N PHE A 109 -1.66 24.68 15.63
CA PHE A 109 -3.04 25.10 15.93
C PHE A 109 -3.52 24.54 17.26
N ASP A 110 -3.27 23.26 17.52
CA ASP A 110 -3.66 22.61 18.77
C ASP A 110 -2.98 23.29 20.00
N GLU A 111 -1.70 23.64 19.88
CA GLU A 111 -0.96 24.36 20.93
C GLU A 111 -1.53 25.76 21.21
N LYS A 112 -1.95 26.48 20.17
CA LYS A 112 -2.54 27.83 20.31
C LYS A 112 -3.94 27.83 20.90
N GLU A 113 -4.74 26.81 20.64
CA GLU A 113 -6.07 26.68 21.26
C GLU A 113 -5.94 26.43 22.77
N MET A 114 -4.99 25.60 23.20
CA MET A 114 -4.70 25.39 24.63
C MET A 114 -4.21 26.68 25.33
N GLU A 115 -3.32 27.44 24.70
CA GLU A 115 -2.83 28.72 25.26
C GLU A 115 -3.92 29.79 25.38
N ALA A 116 -4.96 29.75 24.54
CA ALA A 116 -6.07 30.70 24.58
C ALA A 116 -7.17 30.33 25.58
N GLU A 117 -7.32 29.06 25.95
CA GLU A 117 -8.27 28.59 26.97
C GLU A 117 -7.72 28.77 28.40
N ASP A 118 -6.39 28.78 28.57
CA ASP A 118 -5.71 28.97 29.85
C ASP A 118 -5.41 30.45 30.20
N ALA A 119 -5.82 31.41 29.37
CA ALA A 119 -5.61 32.86 29.53
C ALA A 119 -6.90 33.63 29.86
#